data_AF-A0A3P9MWX5-F1
#
_entry.id   AF-A0A3P9MWX5-F1
#
_cell.length_a   1.000
_cell.length_b   1.000
_cell.length_c   1.000
_cell.angle_alpha   90.00
_cell.angle_beta   90.00
_cell.angle_gamma   90.00
#
_symmetry.space_group_name_H-M   'P 1'
#
loop_
_entity.id
_entity.type
_entity.pdbx_description
1 polymer ?
#
loop_
_entity_poly.entity_id
_entity_poly.type
_entity_poly.pdbx_seq_one_letter_code
_entity_poly.pdbx_strand_id
1 'polypeptide(L)'
;MPRKKWVLSWPGQVIICASSIFWTSEVCEAIQANSLLVSYQLCISKAYVEKCNGQIADIVELVRGKLPGGARMTLGALTVIDVHARDVVAKLAEDRISSLNDFSWISQLRYFWEEDEVMLRMITTCLKYGYEYLGNSPRLVITPLTDRWDRAVPQSNLFCLHYHESWLCRQG
;
A
#
# COMPACT_ATOMS: atom_id res chain seq x y z
N MET A 1 3.13 12.33 16.15
CA MET A 1 3.69 13.29 15.15
C MET A 1 2.78 13.29 13.91
N PRO A 2 2.45 14.45 13.30
CA PRO A 2 1.59 14.49 12.11
C PRO A 2 2.20 13.76 10.90
N ARG A 3 1.39 13.04 10.10
CA ARG A 3 1.83 12.27 8.91
C ARG A 3 2.67 13.13 7.96
N LYS A 4 2.22 14.35 7.69
CA LYS A 4 2.89 15.36 6.84
C LYS A 4 4.34 15.68 7.26
N LYS A 5 4.66 15.62 8.56
CA LYS A 5 6.04 15.79 9.06
C LYS A 5 6.80 14.46 9.09
N TRP A 6 6.10 13.38 9.41
CA TRP A 6 6.69 12.04 9.53
C TRP A 6 7.26 11.51 8.21
N VAL A 7 6.58 11.76 7.09
CA VAL A 7 7.05 11.37 5.75
C VAL A 7 8.33 12.09 5.29
N LEU A 8 8.83 13.08 6.04
CA LEU A 8 10.10 13.76 5.74
C LEU A 8 11.24 13.33 6.66
N SER A 9 10.94 12.59 7.74
CA SER A 9 11.92 12.19 8.76
C SER A 9 12.57 10.83 8.50
N TRP A 10 12.06 10.06 7.54
CA TRP A 10 12.44 8.67 7.31
C TRP A 10 12.80 8.41 5.85
N PRO A 11 13.61 7.37 5.55
CA PRO A 11 13.85 6.93 4.19
C PRO A 11 12.56 6.49 3.50
N GLY A 12 12.48 6.66 2.17
CA GLY A 12 11.25 6.41 1.42
C GLY A 12 10.73 4.99 1.53
N GLN A 13 11.63 4.01 1.48
CA GLN A 13 11.30 2.59 1.69
C GLN A 13 10.65 2.31 3.05
N VAL A 14 11.10 2.98 4.12
CA VAL A 14 10.52 2.84 5.47
C VAL A 14 9.13 3.46 5.50
N ILE A 15 8.97 4.63 4.91
CA ILE A 15 7.68 5.34 4.82
C ILE A 15 6.65 4.51 4.09
N ILE A 16 7.03 3.95 2.95
CA ILE A 16 6.17 3.09 2.12
C ILE A 16 5.78 1.83 2.91
N CYS A 17 6.75 1.14 3.51
CA CYS A 17 6.50 -0.07 4.28
C CYS A 17 5.52 0.18 5.43
N ALA A 18 5.76 1.22 6.24
CA ALA A 18 4.87 1.58 7.34
C ALA A 18 3.47 1.97 6.85
N SER A 19 3.38 2.77 5.78
CA SER A 19 2.08 3.16 5.19
C SER A 19 1.28 1.93 4.76
N SER A 20 1.93 0.95 4.13
CA SER A 20 1.29 -0.30 3.72
C SER A 20 0.85 -1.18 4.90
N ILE A 21 1.62 -1.20 6.00
CA ILE A 21 1.24 -1.90 7.25
C ILE A 21 -0.01 -1.25 7.85
N PHE A 22 0.01 0.07 8.04
CA PHE A 22 -1.13 0.81 8.61
C PHE A 22 -2.38 0.64 7.75
N TRP A 23 -2.25 0.77 6.43
CA TRP A 23 -3.37 0.53 5.51
C TRP A 23 -3.93 -0.89 5.65
N THR A 24 -3.06 -1.91 5.68
CA THR A 24 -3.50 -3.31 5.83
C THR A 24 -4.27 -3.52 7.13
N SER A 25 -3.78 -2.98 8.25
CA SER A 25 -4.45 -3.07 9.55
C SER A 25 -5.81 -2.38 9.54
N GLU A 26 -5.86 -1.12 9.09
CA GLU A 26 -7.08 -0.31 9.09
C GLU A 26 -8.17 -0.92 8.19
N VAL A 27 -7.79 -1.50 7.04
CA VAL A 27 -8.74 -2.18 6.15
C VAL A 27 -9.19 -3.52 6.72
N CYS A 28 -8.30 -4.29 7.35
CA CYS A 28 -8.67 -5.53 8.05
C CYS A 28 -9.70 -5.25 9.16
N GLU A 29 -9.43 -4.25 9.99
CA GLU A 29 -10.34 -3.81 11.05
C GLU A 29 -11.68 -3.33 10.48
N ALA A 30 -11.67 -2.59 9.37
CA ALA A 30 -12.89 -2.13 8.71
C ALA A 30 -13.71 -3.30 8.13
N ILE A 31 -13.08 -4.32 7.53
CA ILE A 31 -13.76 -5.51 7.01
C ILE A 31 -14.32 -6.36 8.17
N GLN A 32 -13.59 -6.50 9.27
CA GLN A 32 -14.02 -7.25 10.45
C GLN A 32 -15.14 -6.54 11.24
N ALA A 33 -15.09 -5.21 11.33
CA ALA A 33 -16.18 -4.44 11.92
C ALA A 33 -17.46 -4.51 11.06
N ASN A 34 -17.29 -4.70 9.74
CA ASN A 34 -18.36 -4.77 8.77
C ASN A 34 -19.24 -6.00 8.83
N SER A 35 -18.70 -7.13 9.27
CA SER A 35 -19.48 -8.36 9.43
C SER A 35 -20.56 -8.23 10.52
N LEU A 36 -20.57 -7.13 11.30
CA LEU A 36 -21.53 -6.90 12.36
C LEU A 36 -22.75 -6.04 11.93
N LEU A 37 -22.63 -5.08 10.98
CA LEU A 37 -23.73 -4.16 10.62
C LEU A 37 -23.68 -3.62 9.18
N VAL A 38 -24.66 -4.01 8.34
CA VAL A 38 -24.79 -3.61 6.91
C VAL A 38 -24.91 -2.09 6.69
N SER A 39 -25.51 -1.34 7.62
CA SER A 39 -25.63 0.13 7.51
C SER A 39 -24.33 0.87 7.83
N TYR A 40 -23.43 0.27 8.62
CA TYR A 40 -22.13 0.86 8.96
C TYR A 40 -21.11 0.68 7.81
N GLN A 41 -21.33 -0.29 6.92
CA GLN A 41 -20.49 -0.60 5.76
C GLN A 41 -20.25 0.55 4.80
N LEU A 42 -21.31 1.28 4.45
CA LEU A 42 -21.21 2.39 3.51
C LEU A 42 -20.61 3.65 4.15
N CYS A 43 -20.74 3.81 5.48
CA CYS A 43 -20.22 4.97 6.20
C CYS A 43 -18.72 4.86 6.50
N ILE A 44 -18.25 3.70 6.96
CA ILE A 44 -16.82 3.48 7.26
C ILE A 44 -15.99 3.56 5.98
N SER A 45 -16.44 2.94 4.89
CA SER A 45 -15.76 3.01 3.61
C SER A 45 -15.66 4.44 3.06
N LYS A 46 -16.75 5.22 3.12
CA LYS A 46 -16.73 6.64 2.69
C LYS A 46 -15.83 7.51 3.58
N ALA A 47 -15.95 7.40 4.90
CA ALA A 47 -15.12 8.17 5.83
C ALA A 47 -13.64 7.82 5.70
N TYR A 48 -13.31 6.54 5.48
CA TYR A 48 -11.94 6.10 5.25
C TYR A 48 -11.38 6.61 3.92
N VAL A 49 -12.17 6.52 2.83
CA VAL A 49 -11.77 7.08 1.52
C VAL A 49 -11.57 8.59 1.61
N GLU A 50 -12.41 9.32 2.34
CA GLU A 50 -12.24 10.75 2.61
C GLU A 50 -10.96 11.04 3.40
N LYS A 51 -10.67 10.26 4.45
CA LYS A 51 -9.40 10.33 5.20
C LYS A 51 -8.20 10.12 4.26
N CYS A 52 -8.23 9.10 3.41
CA CYS A 52 -7.18 8.83 2.43
C CYS A 52 -7.01 10.00 1.45
N ASN A 53 -8.10 10.56 0.93
CA ASN A 53 -8.07 11.72 0.05
C ASN A 53 -7.42 12.94 0.73
N GLY A 54 -7.73 13.20 2.01
CA GLY A 54 -7.08 14.26 2.78
C GLY A 54 -5.58 14.04 2.95
N GLN A 55 -5.17 12.82 3.29
CA GLN A 55 -3.75 12.47 3.42
C GLN A 55 -2.98 12.58 2.10
N ILE A 56 -3.59 12.16 0.99
CA ILE A 56 -3.03 12.33 -0.36
C ILE A 56 -2.90 13.82 -0.69
N ALA A 57 -3.92 14.63 -0.41
CA ALA A 57 -3.88 16.07 -0.66
C ALA A 57 -2.74 16.76 0.10
N ASP A 58 -2.54 16.39 1.38
CA ASP A 58 -1.42 16.87 2.20
C ASP A 58 -0.05 16.53 1.59
N ILE A 59 0.12 15.30 1.08
CA ILE A 59 1.36 14.87 0.43
C ILE A 59 1.56 15.60 -0.90
N VAL A 60 0.51 15.75 -1.70
CA VAL A 60 0.56 16.49 -2.98
C VAL A 60 0.94 17.96 -2.75
N GLU A 61 0.41 18.59 -1.69
CA GLU A 61 0.79 19.95 -1.31
C GLU A 61 2.28 20.04 -0.96
N LEU A 62 2.81 19.07 -0.20
CA LEU A 62 4.25 19.00 0.09
C LEU A 62 5.09 18.87 -1.20
N VAL A 63 4.68 18.01 -2.12
CA VAL A 63 5.39 17.76 -3.40
C VAL A 63 5.43 19.03 -4.26
N ARG A 64 4.37 19.84 -4.24
CA ARG A 64 4.29 21.14 -4.94
C ARG A 64 5.18 22.21 -4.31
N GLY A 65 5.57 22.05 -3.04
CA GLY A 65 6.46 22.95 -2.33
C GLY A 65 7.95 22.81 -2.71
N LYS A 66 8.79 23.55 -1.99
CA LYS A 66 10.25 23.44 -2.10
C LYS A 66 10.73 22.24 -1.29
N LEU A 67 11.08 21.15 -1.99
CA LEU A 67 11.65 19.94 -1.41
C LEU A 67 12.96 19.56 -2.10
N PRO A 68 13.92 18.94 -1.38
CA PRO A 68 15.07 18.29 -1.99
C PRO A 68 14.64 17.21 -3.00
N GLY A 69 15.45 16.98 -4.04
CA GLY A 69 15.12 16.02 -5.12
C GLY A 69 14.77 14.61 -4.62
N GLY A 70 15.56 14.08 -3.67
CA GLY A 70 15.31 12.75 -3.09
C GLY A 70 14.02 12.64 -2.28
N ALA A 71 13.64 13.70 -1.57
CA ALA A 71 12.35 13.76 -0.85
C ALA A 71 11.19 13.82 -1.83
N ARG A 72 11.32 14.59 -2.92
CA ARG A 72 10.29 14.67 -3.98
C ARG A 72 10.06 13.32 -4.65
N MET A 73 11.14 12.58 -4.97
CA MET A 73 11.02 11.22 -5.54
C MET A 73 10.29 10.27 -4.59
N THR A 74 10.66 10.30 -3.31
CA THR A 74 10.02 9.50 -2.25
C THR A 74 8.53 9.78 -2.12
N LEU A 75 8.15 11.06 -2.06
CA LEU A 75 6.75 11.44 -1.93
C LEU A 75 5.95 11.13 -3.20
N GLY A 76 6.55 11.23 -4.39
CA GLY A 76 5.94 10.79 -5.64
C GLY A 76 5.61 9.30 -5.61
N ALA A 77 6.57 8.48 -5.21
CA ALA A 77 6.39 7.04 -5.03
C ALA A 77 5.29 6.72 -3.98
N LEU A 78 5.30 7.41 -2.83
CA LEU A 78 4.27 7.26 -1.80
C LEU A 78 2.87 7.63 -2.32
N THR A 79 2.76 8.72 -3.10
CA THR A 79 1.47 9.18 -3.66
C THR A 79 0.85 8.12 -4.56
N VAL A 80 1.66 7.45 -5.40
CA VAL A 80 1.19 6.38 -6.28
C VAL A 80 0.60 5.21 -5.48
N ILE A 81 1.28 4.82 -4.40
CA ILE A 81 0.82 3.72 -3.53
C ILE A 81 -0.47 4.12 -2.78
N ASP A 82 -0.52 5.32 -2.21
CA ASP A 82 -1.70 5.79 -1.47
C ASP A 82 -2.93 5.92 -2.37
N VAL A 83 -2.76 6.37 -3.62
CA VAL A 83 -3.84 6.43 -4.62
C VAL A 83 -4.35 5.02 -4.93
N HIS A 84 -3.45 4.07 -5.21
CA HIS A 84 -3.84 2.68 -5.45
C HIS A 84 -4.56 2.06 -4.24
N ALA A 85 -4.03 2.24 -3.04
CA ALA A 85 -4.60 1.76 -1.79
C ALA A 85 -6.02 2.30 -1.56
N ARG A 86 -6.24 3.59 -1.84
CA ARG A 86 -7.58 4.20 -1.79
C ARG A 86 -8.52 3.58 -2.82
N ASP A 87 -8.08 3.40 -4.06
CA ASP A 87 -8.91 2.87 -5.15
C ASP A 87 -9.31 1.41 -4.86
N VAL A 88 -8.41 0.62 -4.26
CA VAL A 88 -8.72 -0.72 -3.75
C VAL A 88 -9.80 -0.66 -2.68
N VAL A 89 -9.71 0.24 -1.69
CA VAL A 89 -10.75 0.36 -0.64
C VAL A 89 -12.10 0.77 -1.23
N ALA A 90 -12.11 1.72 -2.16
CA ALA A 90 -13.34 2.14 -2.83
C ALA A 90 -14.00 0.96 -3.56
N LYS A 91 -13.20 0.13 -4.24
CA LYS A 91 -13.67 -1.08 -4.91
C LYS A 91 -14.19 -2.14 -3.93
N LEU A 92 -13.46 -2.43 -2.85
CA LEU A 92 -13.91 -3.37 -1.82
C LEU A 92 -15.24 -2.95 -1.18
N ALA A 93 -15.46 -1.64 -1.05
CA ALA A 93 -16.72 -1.08 -0.56
C ALA A 93 -17.87 -1.24 -1.58
N GLU A 94 -17.60 -1.01 -2.86
CA GLU A 94 -18.56 -1.23 -3.96
C GLU A 94 -18.96 -2.71 -4.06
N ASP A 95 -17.98 -3.61 -3.97
CA ASP A 95 -18.15 -5.06 -3.99
C ASP A 95 -18.78 -5.62 -2.69
N ARG A 96 -18.97 -4.76 -1.67
CA ARG A 96 -19.55 -5.10 -0.35
C ARG A 96 -18.83 -6.26 0.33
N ILE A 97 -17.50 -6.26 0.27
CA ILE A 97 -16.68 -7.29 0.90
C ILE A 97 -16.88 -7.26 2.42
N SER A 98 -17.16 -8.44 2.99
CA SER A 98 -17.42 -8.65 4.42
C SER A 98 -16.53 -9.72 5.06
N SER A 99 -15.63 -10.32 4.27
CA SER A 99 -14.76 -11.41 4.71
C SER A 99 -13.30 -11.11 4.36
N LEU A 100 -12.39 -11.39 5.30
CA LEU A 100 -10.95 -11.34 5.04
C LEU A 100 -10.45 -12.47 4.12
N ASN A 101 -11.30 -13.46 3.86
CA ASN A 101 -11.00 -14.55 2.93
C ASN A 101 -11.52 -14.27 1.51
N ASP A 102 -12.10 -13.10 1.27
CA ASP A 102 -12.61 -12.76 -0.05
C ASP A 102 -11.47 -12.60 -1.07
N PHE A 103 -11.69 -13.11 -2.29
CA PHE A 103 -10.70 -13.07 -3.35
C PHE A 103 -10.21 -11.65 -3.66
N SER A 104 -11.12 -10.67 -3.70
CA SER A 104 -10.80 -9.27 -4.02
C SER A 104 -9.85 -8.64 -2.99
N TRP A 105 -9.92 -9.08 -1.72
CA TRP A 105 -9.01 -8.66 -0.66
C TRP A 105 -7.72 -9.47 -0.65
N ILE A 106 -7.80 -10.80 -0.72
CA ILE A 106 -6.61 -11.65 -0.67
C ILE A 106 -5.71 -11.49 -1.90
N SER A 107 -6.26 -11.04 -3.03
CA SER A 107 -5.49 -10.77 -4.24
C SER A 107 -4.58 -9.55 -4.12
N GLN A 108 -4.76 -8.72 -3.09
CA GLN A 108 -3.92 -7.54 -2.85
C GLN A 108 -2.65 -7.92 -2.09
N LEU A 109 -1.57 -7.18 -2.33
CA LEU A 109 -0.36 -7.28 -1.53
C LEU A 109 -0.60 -6.63 -0.16
N ARG A 110 -0.42 -7.41 0.91
CA ARG A 110 -0.74 -7.00 2.28
C ARG A 110 0.48 -7.13 3.18
N TYR A 111 0.63 -6.19 4.10
CA TYR A 111 1.74 -6.09 5.02
C TYR A 111 1.26 -6.31 6.45
N PHE A 112 1.80 -7.31 7.12
CA PHE A 112 1.50 -7.62 8.51
C PHE A 112 2.73 -7.39 9.36
N TRP A 113 2.54 -6.85 10.57
CA TRP A 113 3.56 -6.79 11.60
C TRP A 113 3.31 -7.91 12.60
N GLU A 114 4.14 -8.95 12.56
CA GLU A 114 3.96 -10.18 13.34
C GLU A 114 5.32 -10.60 13.89
N GLU A 115 5.38 -10.96 15.19
CA GLU A 115 6.63 -11.46 15.82
C GLU A 115 7.84 -10.52 15.63
N ASP A 116 7.61 -9.20 15.69
CA ASP A 116 8.60 -8.15 15.43
C ASP A 116 9.18 -8.14 14.00
N GLU A 117 8.53 -8.84 13.08
CA GLU A 117 8.90 -8.92 11.67
C GLU A 117 7.77 -8.45 10.75
N VAL A 118 8.15 -7.97 9.55
CA VAL A 118 7.20 -7.59 8.51
C VAL A 118 6.96 -8.79 7.62
N MET A 119 5.71 -9.23 7.56
CA MET A 119 5.25 -10.35 6.76
C MET A 119 4.41 -9.85 5.58
N LEU A 120 4.83 -10.20 4.37
CA LEU A 120 4.12 -9.93 3.13
C LEU A 120 3.18 -11.09 2.82
N ARG A 121 1.91 -10.80 2.53
CA ARG A 121 0.93 -11.81 2.15
C ARG A 121 0.19 -11.43 0.88
N MET A 122 0.06 -12.38 -0.03
CA MET A 122 -0.70 -12.23 -1.28
C MET A 122 -1.25 -13.60 -1.71
N ILE A 123 -2.55 -13.69 -1.97
CA ILE A 123 -3.27 -14.91 -2.36
C ILE A 123 -3.01 -16.06 -1.37
N THR A 124 -2.05 -16.94 -1.66
CA THR A 124 -1.65 -18.08 -0.83
C THR A 124 -0.24 -17.96 -0.26
N THR A 125 0.51 -16.93 -0.65
CA THR A 125 1.90 -16.74 -0.24
C THR A 125 2.00 -15.96 1.06
N CYS A 126 2.94 -16.39 1.90
CA CYS A 126 3.49 -15.60 2.98
C CYS A 126 5.01 -15.51 2.80
N LEU A 127 5.57 -14.31 2.82
CA LEU A 127 7.00 -14.05 2.68
C LEU A 127 7.47 -13.08 3.75
N LYS A 128 8.63 -13.35 4.32
CA LYS A 128 9.29 -12.40 5.23
C LYS A 128 9.86 -11.23 4.43
N TYR A 129 9.74 -10.03 4.97
CA TYR A 129 10.36 -8.85 4.39
C TYR A 129 11.89 -8.98 4.42
N GLY A 130 12.57 -8.77 3.28
CA GLY A 130 14.02 -8.94 3.18
C GLY A 130 14.87 -7.85 3.84
N TYR A 131 14.27 -6.71 4.24
CA TYR A 131 14.95 -5.55 4.85
C TYR A 131 16.12 -4.93 4.06
N GLU A 132 16.33 -5.35 2.82
CA GLU A 132 17.34 -4.76 1.95
C GLU A 132 16.92 -3.36 1.48
N TYR A 133 17.78 -2.36 1.68
CA TYR A 133 17.53 -1.03 1.16
C TYR A 133 17.91 -0.96 -0.32
N LEU A 134 16.91 -0.80 -1.17
CA LEU A 134 17.08 -0.83 -2.63
C LEU A 134 17.19 0.56 -3.26
N GLY A 135 17.12 1.62 -2.43
CA GLY A 135 17.15 3.00 -2.88
C GLY A 135 15.77 3.56 -3.22
N ASN A 136 15.73 4.87 -3.51
CA ASN A 136 14.50 5.56 -3.91
C ASN A 136 14.43 5.62 -5.43
N SER A 137 13.66 4.71 -6.04
CA SER A 137 13.31 4.76 -7.46
C SER A 137 11.89 5.32 -7.64
N PRO A 138 11.59 5.97 -8.79
CA PRO A 138 10.22 6.33 -9.12
C PRO A 138 9.37 5.06 -9.27
N ARG A 139 8.11 5.12 -8.83
CA ARG A 139 7.17 3.99 -8.95
C ARG A 139 6.28 4.16 -10.17
N LEU A 140 6.06 3.07 -10.90
CA LEU A 140 5.09 3.03 -11.98
C LEU A 140 3.67 3.15 -11.40
N VAL A 141 2.81 3.88 -12.09
CA VAL A 141 1.39 3.99 -11.72
C VAL A 141 0.75 2.61 -11.78
N ILE A 142 0.09 2.20 -10.69
CA ILE A 142 -0.57 0.90 -10.60
C ILE A 142 -1.91 1.01 -11.33
N THR A 143 -2.04 0.29 -12.44
CA THR A 143 -3.29 0.18 -13.21
C THR A 143 -3.87 -1.22 -13.03
N PRO A 144 -5.16 -1.45 -13.36
CA PRO A 144 -5.74 -2.79 -13.34
C PRO A 144 -4.98 -3.82 -14.19
N LEU A 145 -4.27 -3.36 -15.24
CA LEU A 145 -3.39 -4.22 -16.03
C LEU A 145 -2.15 -4.59 -15.22
N THR A 146 -1.43 -3.63 -14.65
CA THR A 146 -0.24 -3.86 -13.82
C THR A 146 -0.55 -4.80 -12.65
N ASP A 147 -1.65 -4.58 -11.95
CA ASP A 147 -2.11 -5.42 -10.84
C ASP A 147 -2.42 -6.87 -11.27
N ARG A 148 -2.88 -7.08 -12.52
CA ARG A 148 -3.09 -8.43 -13.08
C ARG A 148 -1.77 -9.13 -13.37
N TRP A 149 -0.78 -8.40 -13.87
CA TRP A 149 0.56 -8.93 -14.10
C TRP A 149 1.25 -9.26 -12.77
N ASP A 150 1.09 -8.42 -11.75
CA ASP A 150 1.67 -8.62 -10.42
C ASP A 150 1.22 -9.94 -9.78
N ARG A 151 -0.04 -10.32 -9.97
CA ARG A 151 -0.59 -11.61 -9.54
C ARG A 151 -0.06 -12.83 -10.31
N ALA A 152 0.41 -12.62 -11.55
CA ALA A 152 0.86 -13.69 -12.43
C ALA A 152 2.36 -13.99 -12.30
N VAL A 153 3.13 -13.08 -11.71
CA VAL A 153 4.57 -13.25 -11.49
C VAL A 153 4.83 -14.28 -10.38
N PRO A 154 5.84 -15.16 -10.54
CA PRO A 154 6.23 -16.10 -9.49
C PRO A 154 6.48 -15.40 -8.17
N GLN A 155 5.95 -15.99 -7.09
CA GLN A 155 5.85 -15.34 -5.79
C GLN A 155 7.22 -15.02 -5.16
N SER A 156 8.29 -15.70 -5.57
CA SER A 156 9.68 -15.37 -5.24
C SER A 156 10.14 -14.00 -5.75
N ASN A 157 9.48 -13.46 -6.78
CA ASN A 157 9.81 -12.19 -7.43
C ASN A 157 8.87 -11.05 -7.01
N LEU A 158 7.97 -11.27 -6.05
CA LEU A 158 7.09 -10.22 -5.52
C LEU A 158 7.88 -9.04 -4.91
N PHE A 159 9.07 -9.33 -4.35
CA PHE A 159 9.99 -8.31 -3.85
C PHE A 159 10.45 -7.35 -4.96
N CYS A 160 10.57 -7.83 -6.19
CA CYS A 160 10.93 -7.02 -7.35
C CYS A 160 9.79 -6.08 -7.77
N LEU A 161 8.51 -6.44 -7.60
CA LEU A 161 7.38 -5.63 -8.08
C LEU A 161 7.21 -4.32 -7.29
N HIS A 162 7.53 -4.31 -6.00
CA HIS A 162 7.61 -3.08 -5.23
C HIS A 162 8.88 -2.26 -5.48
N TYR A 163 9.85 -2.75 -6.27
CA TYR A 163 11.15 -2.11 -6.51
C TYR A 163 11.65 -2.18 -7.96
N HIS A 164 10.76 -2.39 -8.93
CA HIS A 164 11.12 -2.42 -10.34
C HIS A 164 11.48 -0.99 -10.77
N GLU A 165 12.74 -0.60 -11.03
CA GLU A 165 13.74 -1.26 -11.88
C GLU A 165 15.15 -1.41 -11.26
N SER A 166 15.48 -2.50 -10.54
CA SER A 166 16.91 -2.79 -10.26
C SER A 166 17.31 -4.26 -10.14
N TRP A 167 16.37 -5.20 -9.97
CA TRP A 167 16.74 -6.59 -9.67
C TRP A 167 16.58 -7.62 -10.80
N LEU A 168 15.87 -7.33 -11.90
CA LEU A 168 15.79 -8.26 -13.05
C LEU A 168 17.10 -8.43 -13.83
N CYS A 169 18.21 -7.79 -13.43
CA CYS A 169 19.50 -7.90 -14.11
C CYS A 169 20.60 -8.60 -13.28
N ARG A 170 20.26 -9.26 -12.15
CA ARG A 170 21.30 -9.83 -11.26
C ARG A 170 21.06 -11.23 -10.69
N GLN A 171 20.14 -12.01 -11.26
CA GLN A 171 20.06 -13.44 -10.95
C GLN A 171 19.74 -14.21 -12.24
N GLY A 172 20.77 -14.79 -12.85
CA GLY A 172 20.68 -15.94 -13.77
C GLY A 172 20.14 -15.66 -15.15
#